data_AF-A0A3B9RY27-F1
#
_entry.id   AF-A0A3B9RY27-F1
#
_cell.length_a   1.000
_cell.length_b   1.000
_cell.length_c   1.000
_cell.angle_alpha   90.00
_cell.angle_beta   90.00
_cell.angle_gamma   90.00
#
_symmetry.space_group_name_H-M   'P 1'
#
loop_
_entity.id
_entity.type
_entity.pdbx_description
1 polymer ?
#
loop_
_entity_poly.entity_id
_entity_poly.type
_entity_poly.pdbx_seq_one_letter_code
_entity_poly.pdbx_strand_id
1 'polypeptide(L)' 'SEKEGLFALKGHAIVGGARASLYNAMPLEGVVELAQFMQEFERKNG' A
#
# COMPACT_ATOMS: atom_id res chain seq x y z
N SER A 1 -10.60 -6.05 -0.43
CA SER A 1 -9.19 -5.60 -0.29
C SER A 1 -8.16 -6.69 -0.56
N GLU A 2 -8.55 -7.92 -0.91
CA GLU A 2 -7.62 -9.03 -1.23
C GLU A 2 -7.17 -9.08 -2.70
N LYS A 3 -7.57 -8.13 -3.54
CA LYS A 3 -7.41 -8.24 -5.00
C LYS A 3 -6.02 -7.91 -5.55
N GLU A 4 -5.12 -7.33 -4.76
CA GLU A 4 -3.83 -6.80 -5.25
C GLU A 4 -2.61 -7.30 -4.44
N GLY A 5 -2.77 -8.29 -3.55
CA GLY A 5 -1.66 -8.80 -2.74
C GLY A 5 -1.08 -7.81 -1.70
N LEU A 6 -1.65 -6.60 -1.60
CA LEU A 6 -1.24 -5.57 -0.65
C LEU A 6 -2.00 -5.71 0.67
N PHE A 7 -1.33 -6.27 1.68
CA PHE A 7 -1.88 -6.47 3.01
C PHE A 7 -1.41 -5.39 3.99
N ALA A 8 -2.14 -5.25 5.12
CA ALA A 8 -1.75 -4.42 6.26
C ALA A 8 -1.51 -2.92 5.99
N LEU A 9 -2.11 -2.34 4.94
CA LEU A 9 -2.00 -0.91 4.63
C LEU A 9 -2.84 0.00 5.52
N LYS A 10 -3.70 -0.54 6.39
CA LYS A 10 -4.52 0.27 7.30
C LYS A 10 -3.61 0.98 8.30
N GLY A 11 -3.76 2.31 8.39
CA GLY A 11 -3.01 3.13 9.34
C GLY A 11 -3.32 2.79 10.81
N HIS A 12 -2.50 3.31 11.71
CA HIS A 12 -2.65 3.08 13.15
C HIS A 12 -4.02 3.59 13.64
N ALA A 13 -4.65 2.88 14.58
CA ALA A 13 -6.02 3.16 15.03
C ALA A 13 -6.26 4.61 15.49
N ILE A 14 -5.23 5.24 16.08
CA ILE A 14 -5.29 6.62 16.59
C ILE A 14 -5.18 7.67 15.47
N VAL A 15 -4.44 7.37 14.40
CA VAL A 15 -4.11 8.35 13.34
C VAL A 15 -5.02 8.17 12.12
N GLY A 16 -5.58 6.98 11.92
CA GLY A 16 -6.35 6.64 10.73
C GLY A 16 -5.46 6.60 9.47
N GLY A 17 -6.08 6.82 8.31
CA GLY A 17 -5.38 6.84 7.03
C GLY A 17 -4.76 5.49 6.62
N ALA A 18 -3.68 5.57 5.84
CA ALA A 18 -2.94 4.42 5.33
C ALA A 18 -1.46 4.49 5.75
N ARG A 19 -0.82 3.33 5.90
CA ARG A 19 0.60 3.20 6.22
C ARG A 19 1.19 1.97 5.55
N ALA A 20 2.30 2.15 4.84
CA ALA A 20 3.14 1.06 4.36
C ALA A 20 4.41 0.97 5.21
N SER A 21 4.72 -0.22 5.72
CA SER A 21 5.92 -0.48 6.50
C SER A 21 6.98 -1.16 5.63
N LEU A 22 8.09 -0.47 5.35
CA LEU A 22 9.15 -0.94 4.44
C LEU A 22 10.39 -1.38 5.21
N TYR A 23 10.33 -2.55 5.85
CA TYR A 23 11.46 -3.13 6.59
C TYR A 23 12.46 -3.83 5.64
N ASN A 24 13.64 -4.22 6.15
CA ASN A 24 14.69 -4.90 5.37
C ASN A 24 14.20 -6.16 4.63
N ALA A 25 13.19 -6.85 5.18
CA ALA A 25 12.61 -8.04 4.55
C ALA A 25 11.63 -7.71 3.41
N MET A 26 11.30 -6.44 3.19
CA MET A 26 10.42 -6.02 2.11
C MET A 26 11.22 -5.96 0.80
N PRO A 27 10.91 -6.80 -0.20
CA PRO A 27 11.58 -6.76 -1.49
C PRO A 27 11.21 -5.50 -2.27
N LEU A 28 12.11 -5.06 -3.15
CA LEU A 28 11.90 -3.87 -3.99
C LEU A 28 10.67 -4.03 -4.89
N GLU A 29 10.46 -5.25 -5.39
CA GLU A 29 9.33 -5.60 -6.25
C GLU A 29 7.99 -5.27 -5.59
N GLY A 30 7.82 -5.60 -4.32
CA GLY A 30 6.58 -5.28 -3.61
C GLY A 30 6.40 -3.78 -3.32
N VAL A 31 7.49 -3.01 -3.23
CA VAL A 31 7.41 -1.53 -3.17
C VAL A 31 6.95 -0.96 -4.51
N VAL A 32 7.43 -1.52 -5.62
CA VAL A 32 7.01 -1.13 -6.97
C VAL A 32 5.52 -1.44 -7.18
N GLU A 33 5.05 -2.62 -6.79
CA GLU A 33 3.63 -2.99 -6.84
C GLU A 33 2.76 -2.04 -6.02
N LEU A 34 3.19 -1.66 -4.81
CA LEU A 34 2.50 -0.67 -3.99
C LEU A 34 2.38 0.69 -4.71
N ALA A 35 3.47 1.17 -5.33
CA ALA A 35 3.47 2.45 -6.04
C ALA A 35 2.53 2.43 -7.26
N GLN A 36 2.54 1.33 -8.03
CA GLN A 36 1.63 1.14 -9.16
C GLN A 36 0.17 1.12 -8.72
N PHE A 37 -0.13 0.41 -7.63
CA PHE A 37 -1.46 0.41 -7.03
C PHE A 37 -1.91 1.82 -6.64
N MET A 38 -1.04 2.62 -6.01
CA MET A 38 -1.38 3.98 -5.58
C MET A 38 -1.71 4.88 -6.78
N GLN A 39 -0.90 4.83 -7.85
CA GLN A 39 -1.16 5.57 -9.08
C GLN A 39 -2.48 5.17 -9.73
N GLU A 40 -2.74 3.88 -9.81
CA GLU A 40 -3.97 3.36 -10.40
C GLU A 40 -5.21 3.68 -9.56
N PHE A 41 -5.07 3.65 -8.23
CA PHE A 41 -6.12 4.05 -7.30
C PHE A 41 -6.46 5.53 -7.47
N GLU A 42 -5.46 6.41 -7.54
CA GLU A 42 -5.66 7.84 -7.82
C GLU A 42 -6.33 8.04 -9.18
N ARG A 43 -5.85 7.40 -10.25
CA ARG A 43 -6.43 7.51 -11.58
C ARG A 43 -7.91 7.09 -11.63
N LYS A 44 -8.32 6.11 -10.82
CA LYS A 44 -9.68 5.57 -10.77
C LYS A 44 -10.63 6.35 -9.86
N ASN A 45 -10.12 6.96 -8.80
CA ASN A 45 -10.93 7.51 -7.70
C ASN A 45 -10.66 8.98 -7.36
N GLY A 46 -9.63 9.60 -7.95
CA GLY A 46 -9.40 11.04 -7.93
C GLY A 46 -10.32 11.76 -8.90
#